data_AF-A0A7Y3GJX4-F1
#
_entry.id   AF-A0A7Y3GJX4-F1
#
_cell.length_a   1.000
_cell.length_b   1.000
_cell.length_c   1.000
_cell.angle_alpha   90.00
_cell.angle_beta   90.00
_cell.angle_gamma   90.00
#
_symmetry.space_group_name_H-M   'P 1'
#
loop_
_entity.id
_entity.type
_entity.pdbx_description
1 polymer ?
#
loop_
_entity_poly.entity_id
_entity_poly.type
_entity_poly.pdbx_seq_one_letter_code
_entity_poly.pdbx_strand_id
1 'polypeptide(L)'
;DLFNYGRITNNVRVEDARFQQLAVNYENTVLRAAQEVEDSMIAFLRSQDSVGFLADGVKAAKRSVDLSLIQYREGLVDYQRVLDTQRFLTEQQDALVATSGSVDLNLVSLYKALGGGWQIRKDLDFVPEDIKEEMKQRTSWGQLLAPAEMETEPSEEVRTFFNRPDW
;
A
#
# COMPACT_ATOMS: atom_id res chain seq x y z
N ASP A 1 -42.26 34.78 10.96
CA ASP A 1 -41.84 34.87 12.38
C ASP A 1 -40.52 35.60 12.53
N LEU A 2 -40.56 36.81 13.11
CA LEU A 2 -39.44 37.76 13.22
C LEU A 2 -38.59 37.56 14.50
N PHE A 3 -39.08 36.79 15.49
CA PHE A 3 -38.41 36.51 16.76
C PHE A 3 -37.89 35.07 16.80
N ASN A 4 -36.60 34.86 16.55
CA ASN A 4 -35.98 33.53 16.51
C ASN A 4 -35.22 33.13 17.80
N TYR A 5 -35.32 33.85 18.93
CA TYR A 5 -34.76 33.49 20.25
C TYR A 5 -33.34 32.84 20.24
N GLY A 6 -32.45 33.26 19.33
CA GLY A 6 -31.11 32.67 19.18
C GLY A 6 -31.04 31.30 18.47
N ARG A 7 -32.17 30.74 18.01
CA ARG A 7 -32.25 29.48 17.25
C ARG A 7 -31.41 29.49 15.98
N ILE A 8 -31.45 30.57 15.21
CA ILE A 8 -30.62 30.72 14.00
C ILE A 8 -29.14 30.72 14.37
N THR A 9 -28.75 31.47 15.40
CA THR A 9 -27.36 31.51 15.88
C THR A 9 -26.88 30.15 16.40
N ASN A 10 -27.74 29.42 17.13
CA ASN A 10 -27.43 28.07 17.59
C ASN A 10 -27.33 27.07 16.43
N ASN A 11 -28.19 27.18 15.41
CA ASN A 11 -28.07 26.36 14.19
C ASN A 11 -26.75 26.64 13.46
N VAL A 12 -26.36 27.92 13.32
CA VAL A 12 -25.05 28.28 12.73
C VAL A 12 -23.89 27.68 13.53
N ARG A 13 -23.96 27.70 14.88
CA ARG A 13 -22.94 27.07 15.74
C ARG A 13 -22.86 25.55 15.55
N VAL A 14 -24.00 24.88 15.34
CA VAL A 14 -24.03 23.44 15.04
C VAL A 14 -23.40 23.15 13.69
N GLU A 15 -23.71 23.94 12.66
CA GLU A 15 -23.09 23.77 11.33
C GLU A 15 -21.59 24.10 11.34
N ASP A 16 -21.15 25.12 12.09
CA ASP A 16 -19.74 25.43 12.27
C ASP A 16 -18.98 24.28 12.98
N ALA A 17 -19.56 23.72 14.05
CA ALA A 17 -18.98 22.56 14.72
C ALA A 17 -18.89 21.33 13.80
N ARG A 18 -19.89 21.10 12.94
CA ARG A 18 -19.86 20.04 11.92
C ARG A 18 -18.78 20.28 10.88
N PHE A 19 -18.62 21.51 10.41
CA PHE A 19 -17.56 21.87 9.48
C PHE A 19 -16.18 21.63 10.09
N GLN A 20 -15.95 22.06 11.33
CA GLN A 20 -14.69 21.81 12.04
C GLN A 20 -14.43 20.31 12.21
N GLN A 21 -15.45 19.53 12.56
CA GLN A 21 -15.34 18.07 12.64
C GLN A 21 -14.95 17.45 11.28
N LEU A 22 -15.56 17.89 10.18
CA LEU A 22 -15.22 17.41 8.84
C LEU A 22 -13.80 17.80 8.42
N ALA A 23 -13.36 19.01 8.75
CA ALA A 23 -12.00 19.48 8.48
C ALA A 23 -10.95 18.62 9.21
N VAL A 24 -11.17 18.33 10.49
CA VAL A 24 -10.29 17.45 11.27
C VAL A 24 -10.31 16.01 10.74
N ASN A 25 -11.49 15.50 10.35
CA ASN A 25 -11.59 14.17 9.74
C ASN A 25 -10.84 14.08 8.41
N TYR A 26 -10.91 15.13 7.60
CA TYR A 26 -10.15 15.23 6.35
C TYR A 26 -8.64 15.22 6.63
N GLU A 27 -8.17 16.06 7.55
CA GLU A 27 -6.76 16.09 7.97
C GLU A 27 -6.27 14.71 8.43
N ASN A 28 -7.03 14.04 9.29
CA ASN A 28 -6.71 12.69 9.75
C ASN A 28 -6.67 11.68 8.60
N THR A 29 -7.57 11.80 7.62
CA THR A 29 -7.57 10.92 6.43
C THR A 29 -6.31 11.10 5.61
N VAL A 30 -5.86 12.35 5.40
CA VAL A 30 -4.62 12.66 4.68
C VAL A 30 -3.41 12.14 5.44
N LEU A 31 -3.34 12.36 6.76
CA LEU A 31 -2.23 11.87 7.59
C LEU A 31 -2.13 10.35 7.58
N ARG A 32 -3.27 9.66 7.67
CA ARG A 32 -3.32 8.19 7.57
C ARG A 32 -2.88 7.69 6.20
N ALA A 33 -3.31 8.34 5.13
CA ALA A 33 -2.88 7.98 3.78
C ALA A 33 -1.35 8.14 3.62
N ALA A 34 -0.79 9.24 4.13
CA ALA A 34 0.66 9.45 4.12
C ALA A 34 1.40 8.36 4.91
N GLN A 35 0.89 8.00 6.09
CA GLN A 35 1.45 6.91 6.89
C GLN A 35 1.39 5.56 6.14
N GLU A 36 0.25 5.21 5.53
CA GLU A 36 0.10 3.96 4.77
C GLU A 36 1.09 3.87 3.60
N VAL A 37 1.37 5.00 2.93
CA VAL A 37 2.38 5.07 1.86
C VAL A 37 3.79 4.87 2.43
N GLU A 38 4.12 5.54 3.53
CA GLU A 38 5.44 5.41 4.16
C GLU A 38 5.69 3.98 4.67
N ASP A 39 4.73 3.40 5.39
CA ASP A 39 4.81 2.05 5.94
C ASP A 39 5.02 1.01 4.83
N SER A 40 4.25 1.11 3.74
CA SER A 40 4.36 0.18 2.60
C SER A 40 5.66 0.36 1.81
N MET A 41 6.14 1.59 1.64
CA MET A 41 7.41 1.88 0.99
C MET A 41 8.58 1.31 1.79
N ILE A 42 8.62 1.55 3.11
CA ILE A 42 9.66 1.04 4.00
C ILE A 42 9.63 -0.49 4.01
N ALA A 43 8.44 -1.10 4.10
CA ALA A 43 8.29 -2.55 4.05
C ALA A 43 8.84 -3.14 2.75
N PHE A 44 8.53 -2.53 1.59
CA PHE A 44 9.05 -2.94 0.30
C PHE A 44 10.58 -2.90 0.24
N LEU A 45 11.19 -1.75 0.58
CA LEU A 45 12.65 -1.58 0.56
C LEU A 45 13.36 -2.57 1.49
N ARG A 46 12.89 -2.69 2.75
CA ARG A 46 13.48 -3.62 3.72
C ARG A 46 13.33 -5.08 3.30
N SER A 47 12.20 -5.45 2.68
CA SER A 47 12.01 -6.81 2.16
C SER A 47 12.98 -7.10 1.01
N GLN A 48 13.27 -6.12 0.15
CA GLN A 48 14.24 -6.26 -0.94
C GLN A 48 15.67 -6.43 -0.40
N ASP A 49 16.08 -5.63 0.58
CA ASP A 49 17.37 -5.81 1.27
C ASP A 49 17.48 -7.20 1.91
N SER A 50 16.40 -7.65 2.56
CA SER A 50 16.33 -8.95 3.21
C SER A 50 16.49 -10.11 2.23
N VAL A 51 15.93 -10.01 1.01
CA VAL A 51 16.14 -10.99 -0.06
C VAL A 51 17.63 -11.11 -0.40
N GLY A 52 18.35 -9.98 -0.49
CA GLY A 52 19.80 -9.98 -0.75
C GLY A 52 20.57 -10.76 0.32
N PHE A 53 20.34 -10.45 1.60
CA PHE A 53 21.01 -11.15 2.70
C PHE A 53 20.65 -12.64 2.78
N LEU A 54 19.40 -13.01 2.52
CA LEU A 54 18.96 -14.40 2.51
C LEU A 54 19.55 -15.17 1.32
N ALA A 55 19.72 -14.53 0.16
CA ALA A 55 20.38 -15.15 -0.99
C ALA A 55 21.85 -15.50 -0.67
N ASP A 56 22.56 -14.60 0.00
CA ASP A 56 23.92 -14.86 0.51
C ASP A 56 23.92 -15.97 1.56
N GLY A 57 22.93 -15.98 2.46
CA GLY A 57 22.72 -17.04 3.45
C GLY A 57 22.53 -18.43 2.81
N VAL A 58 21.70 -18.52 1.77
CA VAL A 58 21.50 -19.75 0.99
C VAL A 58 22.81 -20.20 0.33
N LYS A 59 23.60 -19.28 -0.23
CA LYS A 59 24.90 -19.61 -0.83
C LYS A 59 25.87 -20.17 0.20
N ALA A 60 25.93 -19.57 1.40
CA ALA A 60 26.76 -20.05 2.50
C ALA A 60 26.29 -21.41 3.03
N ALA A 61 24.98 -21.63 3.14
CA ALA A 61 24.40 -22.90 3.57
C ALA A 61 24.69 -24.02 2.55
N LYS A 62 24.59 -23.75 1.24
CA LYS A 62 25.00 -24.69 0.18
C LYS A 62 26.45 -25.11 0.34
N ARG A 63 27.34 -24.14 0.58
CA ARG A 63 28.77 -24.43 0.79
C ARG A 63 29.00 -25.30 2.04
N SER A 64 28.18 -25.12 3.07
CA SER A 64 28.23 -25.94 4.28
C SER A 64 27.80 -27.38 4.03
N VAL A 65 26.78 -27.59 3.20
CA VAL A 65 26.38 -28.93 2.74
C VAL A 65 27.51 -29.60 1.98
N ASP A 66 28.13 -28.91 1.01
CA ASP A 66 29.26 -29.45 0.24
C ASP A 66 30.41 -29.89 1.13
N LEU A 67 30.78 -29.04 2.10
CA LEU A 67 31.86 -29.32 3.03
C LEU A 67 31.52 -30.50 3.96
N SER A 68 30.29 -30.60 4.46
CA SER A 68 29.86 -31.73 5.29
C SER A 68 29.91 -33.05 4.53
N LEU A 69 29.57 -33.05 3.24
CA LEU A 69 29.64 -34.23 2.38
C LEU A 69 31.09 -34.67 2.16
N ILE A 70 32.02 -33.73 2.00
CA ILE A 70 33.46 -34.04 1.92
C ILE A 70 33.93 -34.68 3.23
N GLN A 71 33.64 -34.06 4.37
CA GLN A 71 34.05 -34.57 5.68
C GLN A 71 33.46 -35.97 5.96
N TYR A 72 32.21 -36.21 5.57
CA TYR A 72 31.58 -37.52 5.71
C TYR A 72 32.29 -38.58 4.85
N ARG A 73 32.60 -38.26 3.59
CA ARG A 73 33.33 -39.17 2.69
C ARG A 73 34.75 -39.48 3.18
N GLU A 74 35.37 -38.52 3.86
CA GLU A 74 36.69 -38.68 4.49
C GLU A 74 36.62 -39.36 5.87
N GLY A 75 35.42 -39.66 6.38
CA GLY A 75 35.21 -40.32 7.67
C GLY A 75 35.46 -39.42 8.88
N LEU A 76 35.50 -38.09 8.69
CA LEU A 76 35.74 -37.11 9.75
C LEU A 76 34.48 -36.77 10.56
N VAL A 77 33.29 -36.99 9.99
CA VAL A 77 32.00 -36.73 10.62
C VAL A 77 30.99 -37.81 10.26
N ASP A 78 30.00 -38.00 11.14
CA ASP A 78 28.85 -38.87 10.86
C ASP A 78 27.90 -38.24 9.84
N TYR A 79 27.10 -39.09 9.18
CA TYR A 79 26.11 -38.64 8.19
C TYR A 79 25.06 -37.68 8.78
N GLN A 80 24.84 -37.73 10.09
CA GLN A 80 23.98 -36.77 10.80
C GLN A 80 24.40 -35.32 10.52
N ARG A 81 25.71 -35.05 10.43
CA ARG A 81 26.22 -33.70 10.11
C ARG A 81 25.75 -33.21 8.74
N VAL A 82 25.67 -34.12 7.76
CA VAL A 82 25.18 -33.81 6.41
C VAL A 82 23.69 -33.46 6.48
N LEU A 83 22.89 -34.27 7.17
CA LEU A 83 21.46 -34.02 7.35
C LEU A 83 21.18 -32.68 8.03
N ASP A 84 21.96 -32.33 9.06
CA ASP A 84 21.79 -31.04 9.77
C ASP A 84 22.09 -29.86 8.85
N THR A 85 23.14 -29.92 8.03
CA THR A 85 23.45 -28.86 7.06
C THR A 85 22.42 -28.77 5.92
N GLN A 86 21.85 -29.89 5.48
CA GLN A 86 20.79 -29.91 4.48
C GLN A 86 19.48 -29.33 5.03
N ARG A 87 19.13 -29.64 6.29
CA ARG A 87 18.00 -29.01 6.98
C ARG A 87 18.18 -27.51 7.06
N PHE A 88 19.35 -27.06 7.52
CA PHE A 88 19.65 -25.63 7.58
C PHE A 88 19.58 -24.93 6.21
N LEU A 89 20.11 -25.57 5.15
CA LEU A 89 19.97 -25.06 3.79
C LEU A 89 18.50 -24.91 3.39
N THR A 90 17.67 -25.90 3.69
CA THR A 90 16.24 -25.87 3.37
C THR A 90 15.55 -24.72 4.10
N GLU A 91 15.82 -24.54 5.40
CA GLU A 91 15.29 -23.42 6.19
C GLU A 91 15.67 -22.05 5.60
N GLN A 92 16.91 -21.89 5.12
CA GLN A 92 17.34 -20.64 4.46
C GLN A 92 16.64 -20.44 3.10
N GLN A 93 16.42 -21.51 2.33
CA GLN A 93 15.72 -21.43 1.05
C GLN A 93 14.24 -21.08 1.25
N ASP A 94 13.58 -21.68 2.24
CA ASP A 94 12.19 -21.37 2.59
C ASP A 94 12.03 -19.92 3.03
N ALA A 95 12.96 -19.42 3.87
CA ALA A 95 12.99 -18.02 4.28
C ALA A 95 13.16 -17.08 3.07
N LEU A 96 14.10 -17.38 2.16
CA LEU A 96 14.30 -16.59 0.93
C LEU A 96 13.01 -16.50 0.10
N VAL A 97 12.35 -17.63 -0.14
CA VAL A 97 11.10 -17.67 -0.93
C VAL A 97 9.99 -16.88 -0.24
N ALA A 98 9.81 -17.04 1.07
CA ALA A 98 8.80 -16.31 1.83
C ALA A 98 9.05 -14.79 1.82
N THR A 99 10.31 -14.37 1.94
CA THR A 99 10.68 -12.94 1.88
C THR A 99 10.54 -12.39 0.46
N SER A 100 10.86 -13.15 -0.58
CA SER A 100 10.59 -12.74 -1.96
C SER A 100 9.10 -12.52 -2.20
N GLY A 101 8.23 -13.41 -1.69
CA GLY A 101 6.78 -13.19 -1.76
C GLY A 101 6.31 -11.94 -1.00
N SER A 102 6.97 -11.61 0.12
CA SER A 102 6.70 -10.37 0.85
C SER A 102 7.04 -9.11 0.05
N VAL A 103 8.07 -9.14 -0.81
CA VAL A 103 8.42 -8.02 -1.70
C VAL A 103 7.24 -7.68 -2.61
N ASP A 104 6.65 -8.70 -3.25
CA ASP A 104 5.53 -8.52 -4.17
C ASP A 104 4.28 -7.98 -3.45
N LEU A 105 3.98 -8.52 -2.26
CA LEU A 105 2.85 -8.07 -1.45
C LEU A 105 3.03 -6.63 -0.96
N ASN A 106 4.25 -6.25 -0.59
CA ASN A 106 4.57 -4.88 -0.17
C ASN A 106 4.47 -3.90 -1.34
N LEU A 107 4.87 -4.31 -2.55
CA LEU A 107 4.70 -3.50 -3.76
C LEU A 107 3.22 -3.26 -4.09
N VAL A 108 2.38 -4.30 -4.01
CA VAL A 108 0.93 -4.16 -4.18
C VAL A 108 0.34 -3.24 -3.11
N SER A 109 0.80 -3.34 -1.87
CA SER A 109 0.37 -2.48 -0.77
C SER A 109 0.74 -1.01 -1.02
N LEU A 110 1.95 -0.75 -1.52
CA LEU A 110 2.41 0.59 -1.91
C LEU A 110 1.57 1.15 -3.06
N TYR A 111 1.29 0.36 -4.09
CA TYR A 111 0.42 0.76 -5.20
C TYR A 111 -0.97 1.16 -4.70
N LYS A 112 -1.54 0.39 -3.77
CA LYS A 112 -2.83 0.70 -3.14
C LYS A 112 -2.77 1.99 -2.31
N ALA A 113 -1.73 2.17 -1.49
CA ALA A 113 -1.58 3.33 -0.61
C ALA A 113 -1.42 4.64 -1.39
N LEU A 114 -0.73 4.61 -2.54
CA LEU A 114 -0.62 5.73 -3.48
C LEU A 114 -1.93 6.05 -4.22
N GLY A 115 -3.00 5.31 -3.93
CA GLY A 115 -4.32 5.52 -4.52
C GLY A 115 -4.54 4.76 -5.83
N GLY A 116 -3.64 3.86 -6.23
CA GLY A 116 -3.77 3.07 -7.45
C GLY A 116 -5.13 2.36 -7.59
N GLY A 117 -5.64 2.28 -8.81
CA GLY A 117 -6.97 1.70 -9.10
C GLY A 117 -8.12 2.70 -9.14
N TRP A 118 -7.89 3.99 -8.84
CA TRP A 118 -8.91 5.03 -8.97
C TRP A 118 -9.38 5.24 -10.42
N GLN A 119 -8.51 5.01 -11.41
CA GLN A 119 -8.86 5.08 -12.84
C GLN A 119 -9.87 4.01 -13.25
N ILE A 120 -10.10 2.97 -12.45
CA ILE A 120 -11.12 1.95 -12.74
C ILE A 120 -12.54 2.54 -12.60
N ARG A 121 -12.69 3.66 -11.89
CA ARG A 121 -13.94 4.43 -11.78
C ARG A 121 -14.03 5.62 -12.74
N LYS A 122 -13.16 5.70 -13.75
CA LYS A 122 -13.04 6.80 -14.73
C LYS A 122 -14.38 7.29 -15.31
N ASP A 123 -15.32 6.39 -15.54
CA ASP A 123 -16.61 6.72 -16.17
C ASP A 123 -17.81 6.45 -15.23
N LEU A 124 -17.54 6.18 -13.94
CA LEU A 124 -18.56 5.95 -12.93
C LEU A 124 -18.67 7.19 -12.04
N ASP A 125 -19.81 7.87 -12.15
CA ASP A 125 -20.14 9.01 -11.31
C ASP A 125 -20.08 8.62 -9.83
N PHE A 126 -19.48 9.48 -9.00
CA PHE A 126 -19.27 9.20 -7.58
C PHE A 126 -20.59 9.13 -6.80
N VAL A 127 -21.61 9.80 -7.32
CA VAL A 127 -22.95 9.85 -6.74
C VAL A 127 -23.92 9.15 -7.72
N PRO A 128 -24.61 8.07 -7.28
CA PRO A 128 -25.67 7.43 -8.06
C PRO A 128 -26.74 8.41 -8.52
N GLU A 129 -27.32 8.17 -9.71
CA GLU A 129 -28.23 9.13 -10.35
C GLU A 129 -29.51 9.39 -9.54
N ASP A 130 -30.01 8.38 -8.83
CA ASP A 130 -31.14 8.49 -7.91
C ASP A 130 -30.85 9.45 -6.74
N ILE A 131 -29.64 9.40 -6.20
CA ILE A 131 -29.17 10.30 -5.14
C ILE A 131 -28.98 11.73 -5.69
N LYS A 132 -28.49 11.88 -6.93
CA LYS A 132 -28.38 13.19 -7.58
C LYS A 132 -29.74 13.85 -7.78
N GLU A 133 -30.74 13.09 -8.21
CA GLU A 133 -32.11 13.59 -8.37
C GLU A 133 -32.71 14.01 -7.04
N GLU A 134 -32.50 13.25 -5.97
CA GLU A 134 -32.91 13.64 -4.62
C GLU A 134 -32.20 14.91 -4.14
N MET A 135 -30.90 15.04 -4.42
CA MET A 135 -30.13 16.25 -4.10
C MET A 135 -30.66 17.48 -4.84
N LYS A 136 -30.94 17.38 -6.15
CA LYS A 136 -31.54 18.46 -6.97
C LYS A 136 -32.88 18.95 -6.41
N GLN A 137 -33.69 18.04 -5.87
CA GLN A 137 -35.00 18.38 -5.29
C GLN A 137 -34.91 19.07 -3.93
N ARG A 138 -33.89 18.75 -3.13
CA ARG A 138 -33.72 19.28 -1.77
C ARG A 138 -33.13 20.69 -1.75
N THR A 139 -32.17 20.99 -2.62
CA THR A 139 -31.41 22.24 -2.60
C THR A 139 -30.98 22.66 -4.01
N SER A 140 -30.88 23.95 -4.27
CA SER A 140 -30.29 24.46 -5.53
C SER A 140 -28.76 24.31 -5.50
N TRP A 141 -28.24 23.25 -6.10
CA TRP A 141 -26.81 22.93 -6.17
C TRP A 141 -26.04 23.63 -7.32
N GLY A 142 -26.71 24.36 -8.21
CA GLY A 142 -26.07 25.00 -9.36
C GLY A 142 -25.37 23.99 -10.27
N GLN A 143 -24.10 24.22 -10.62
CA GLN A 143 -23.30 23.35 -11.50
C GLN A 143 -22.55 22.23 -10.75
N LEU A 144 -22.68 22.15 -9.41
CA LEU A 144 -21.88 21.26 -8.58
C LEU A 144 -22.20 19.76 -8.73
N LEU A 145 -23.34 19.41 -9.35
CA LEU A 145 -23.74 18.02 -9.60
C LEU A 145 -23.30 17.51 -10.98
N ALA A 146 -22.76 18.39 -11.83
CA ALA A 146 -22.14 17.99 -13.09
C ALA A 146 -20.85 17.20 -12.79
N PRO A 147 -20.56 16.13 -13.55
CA PRO A 147 -19.33 15.36 -13.35
C PRO A 147 -18.14 16.31 -13.49
N ALA A 148 -17.25 16.30 -12.49
CA ALA A 148 -16.03 17.10 -12.54
C ALA A 148 -15.18 16.63 -13.73
N GLU A 149 -14.87 17.53 -14.66
CA GLU A 149 -13.82 17.32 -15.65
C GLU A 149 -12.48 17.22 -14.91
N MET A 150 -12.13 16.01 -14.44
CA MET A 150 -10.82 15.77 -13.87
C MET A 150 -9.81 15.63 -15.02
N GLU A 151 -8.78 16.47 -15.04
CA GLU A 151 -7.57 16.22 -15.84
C GLU A 151 -6.86 14.99 -15.26
N THR A 152 -7.08 13.82 -15.87
CA THR A 152 -6.62 12.54 -15.31
C THR A 152 -5.46 11.89 -16.08
N GLU A 153 -5.01 12.46 -17.19
CA GLU A 153 -3.78 11.98 -17.82
C GLU A 153 -2.59 12.52 -17.02
N PRO A 154 -1.67 11.67 -16.52
CA PRO A 154 -0.39 12.16 -16.04
C PRO A 154 0.24 12.97 -17.19
N SER A 155 0.82 14.13 -16.89
CA SER A 155 1.61 14.86 -17.89
C SER A 155 2.60 13.91 -18.54
N GLU A 156 2.97 14.14 -19.82
CA GLU A 156 3.94 13.28 -20.52
C GLU A 156 5.22 13.05 -19.69
N GLU A 157 5.61 14.03 -18.86
CA GLU A 157 6.71 13.93 -17.90
C GLU A 157 6.51 12.80 -16.86
N VAL A 158 5.33 12.68 -16.24
CA VAL A 158 5.05 11.62 -15.26
C VAL A 158 4.97 10.25 -15.94
N ARG A 159 4.50 10.18 -17.20
CA ARG A 159 4.53 8.93 -17.98
C ARG A 159 5.96 8.43 -18.19
N THR A 160 6.91 9.33 -18.47
CA THR A 160 8.33 8.97 -18.62
C THR A 160 8.99 8.54 -17.30
N PHE A 161 8.51 9.02 -16.15
CA PHE A 161 9.02 8.64 -14.83
C PHE A 161 8.69 7.18 -14.46
N PHE A 162 7.55 6.67 -14.92
CA PHE A 162 7.11 5.28 -14.70
C PHE A 162 7.58 4.29 -15.78
N ASN A 163 8.49 4.69 -16.68
CA ASN A 163 9.14 3.72 -17.56
C ASN A 163 9.83 2.65 -16.72
N ARG A 164 9.56 1.40 -17.06
CA ARG A 164 10.08 0.23 -16.35
C ARG A 164 11.61 0.28 -16.34
N PRO A 165 12.25 -0.10 -15.23
CA PRO A 165 13.71 -0.21 -15.20
C PRO A 165 14.17 -1.38 -16.09
N ASP A 166 15.29 -1.18 -16.80
CA ASP A 166 15.84 -2.09 -17.82
C ASP A 166 16.55 -3.35 -17.25
N TRP A 167 16.19 -3.81 -16.04
CA TRP A 167 16.78 -5.01 -15.43
C TRP A 167 15.99 -6.29 -15.73
#